data_AF-A0A8S0TT37-F1
#
_entry.id   AF-A0A8S0TT37-F1
#
_cell.length_a   1.000
_cell.length_b   1.000
_cell.length_c   1.000
_cell.angle_alpha   90.00
_cell.angle_beta   90.00
_cell.angle_gamma   90.00
#
_symmetry.space_group_name_H-M   'P 1'
#
loop_
_entity.id
_entity.type
_entity.pdbx_description
1 polymer ?
#
loop_
_entity_poly.entity_id
_entity_poly.type
_entity_poly.pdbx_seq_one_letter_code
_entity_poly.pdbx_strand_id
1 'polypeptide(L)'
;MLREVESNKKCYDPLVVSIGPYHHGKRELEVVEQLKYKFAKQFCLACGDLVSSMNKLYQEVAEVAHCARECYEEDSTAKYNNESFTEMMFLDACFVLQFMCILTATEEKDQLPTMKSYLGAFVWRDLFLLENQIPLLVLKVLLKFRFDGNTELIQKFLDLPTKNKPPEEASCTNKIKKFVKKFVNERRSDSQTNDKKELQLDASPHLLDLMWKQLAESPTSPVPIRKRSDQWHSYRSVTELEAAGISFKASKTRKVTDVKFEDHLVYGTMLIPPLVVDDSTKPLLLNLVAYEMSPNGPSDSHIMSYIGLMDSLIDHANDVKELRKKGILLNNLGSDELLAALFNEIGNDLVPDLRAYVGVKDQIENHWRNKCLVWIAEWNHKHFSSPWTISAFLAAILALALTMVQTYFSFFPRS
;
A
#
# COMPACT_ATOMS: atom_id res chain seq x y z
N MET A 1 20.29 1.22 -1.70
CA MET A 1 19.71 -0.04 -1.19
C MET A 1 18.50 -0.50 -2.01
N LEU A 2 17.26 0.01 -1.82
CA LEU A 2 16.09 -0.54 -2.56
C LEU A 2 16.15 -0.34 -4.09
N ARG A 3 16.83 0.71 -4.57
CA ARG A 3 17.06 0.98 -6.01
C ARG A 3 18.00 -0.01 -6.69
N GLU A 4 18.86 -0.68 -5.93
CA GLU A 4 19.88 -1.60 -6.48
C GLU A 4 19.29 -2.97 -6.84
N VAL A 5 18.09 -3.27 -6.33
CA VAL A 5 17.34 -4.47 -6.67
C VAL A 5 16.88 -4.38 -8.13
N GLU A 6 17.39 -5.27 -8.98
CA GLU A 6 17.20 -5.24 -10.44
C GLU A 6 15.73 -5.14 -10.85
N SER A 7 14.88 -5.91 -10.18
CA SER A 7 13.46 -6.02 -10.46
C SER A 7 12.64 -4.81 -9.95
N ASN A 8 13.26 -3.93 -9.16
CA ASN A 8 12.66 -2.68 -8.67
C ASN A 8 13.13 -1.43 -9.43
N LYS A 9 14.09 -1.51 -10.36
CA LYS A 9 14.65 -0.34 -11.06
C LYS A 9 13.60 0.59 -11.67
N LYS A 10 12.55 0.03 -12.29
CA LYS A 10 11.47 0.80 -12.92
C LYS A 10 10.46 1.39 -11.93
N CYS A 11 10.65 1.24 -10.63
CA CYS A 11 9.70 1.68 -9.60
C CYS A 11 10.00 3.07 -9.04
N TYR A 12 11.18 3.63 -9.30
CA TYR A 12 11.63 4.86 -8.65
C TYR A 12 11.76 6.06 -9.58
N ASP A 13 12.00 5.84 -10.87
CA ASP A 13 12.04 6.93 -11.86
C ASP A 13 10.63 7.21 -12.42
N PRO A 14 10.30 8.49 -12.70
CA PRO A 14 9.07 8.86 -13.39
C PRO A 14 9.06 8.31 -14.82
N LEU A 15 7.87 7.94 -15.30
CA LEU A 15 7.68 7.40 -16.64
C LEU A 15 7.29 8.49 -17.65
N VAL A 16 6.56 9.51 -17.20
CA VAL A 16 5.91 10.49 -18.09
C VAL A 16 6.05 11.92 -17.62
N VAL A 17 6.16 12.20 -16.30
CA VAL A 17 6.22 13.57 -15.79
C VAL A 17 7.26 13.74 -14.68
N SER A 18 8.12 14.75 -14.83
CA SER A 18 8.98 15.22 -13.74
C SER A 18 8.18 16.20 -12.88
N ILE A 19 8.37 16.17 -11.57
CA ILE A 19 7.89 17.17 -10.62
C ILE A 19 9.04 17.47 -9.68
N GLY A 20 9.40 18.74 -9.59
CA GLY A 20 10.57 19.19 -8.86
C GLY A 20 11.89 18.92 -9.59
N PRO A 21 13.03 19.19 -8.92
CA PRO A 21 14.33 19.38 -9.55
C PRO A 21 15.06 18.09 -9.95
N TYR A 22 14.80 16.95 -9.29
CA TYR A 22 15.57 15.72 -9.45
C TYR A 22 15.52 15.14 -10.87
N HIS A 23 14.36 15.21 -11.52
CA HIS A 23 14.13 14.65 -12.85
C HIS A 23 13.92 15.72 -13.93
N HIS A 24 14.00 17.00 -13.56
CA HIS A 24 13.71 18.11 -14.46
C HIS A 24 14.77 18.23 -15.55
N GLY A 25 14.30 18.34 -16.81
CA GLY A 25 15.12 18.42 -18.01
C GLY A 25 15.52 17.07 -18.63
N LYS A 26 15.07 15.93 -18.07
CA LYS A 26 15.26 14.61 -18.69
C LYS A 26 14.49 14.52 -20.02
N ARG A 27 15.17 14.09 -21.08
CA ARG A 27 14.64 14.06 -22.45
C ARG A 27 13.41 13.15 -22.59
N GLU A 28 13.39 12.05 -21.85
CA GLU A 28 12.30 11.08 -21.84
C GLU A 28 10.99 11.62 -21.24
N LEU A 29 11.03 12.74 -20.49
CA LEU A 29 9.86 13.36 -19.84
C LEU A 29 9.36 14.63 -20.56
N GLU A 30 10.05 15.04 -21.63
CA GLU A 30 9.83 16.33 -22.32
C GLU A 30 8.39 16.52 -22.81
N VAL A 31 7.72 15.43 -23.19
CA VAL A 31 6.34 15.46 -23.71
C VAL A 31 5.38 16.10 -22.69
N VAL A 32 5.48 15.75 -21.40
CA VAL A 32 4.60 16.34 -20.39
C VAL A 32 5.13 17.69 -19.91
N GLU A 33 6.45 17.91 -19.91
CA GLU A 33 7.02 19.25 -19.63
C GLU A 33 6.41 20.33 -20.55
N GLN A 34 6.29 20.04 -21.84
CA GLN A 34 5.65 20.97 -22.80
C GLN A 34 4.15 21.16 -22.52
N LEU A 35 3.48 20.20 -21.86
CA LEU A 35 2.07 20.32 -21.47
C LEU A 35 1.89 21.17 -20.21
N LYS A 36 2.90 21.29 -19.33
CA LYS A 36 2.78 22.06 -18.09
C LYS A 36 2.41 23.52 -18.34
N TYR A 37 2.95 24.16 -19.37
CA TYR A 37 2.56 25.51 -19.77
C TYR A 37 1.07 25.62 -20.13
N LYS A 38 0.50 24.60 -20.79
CA LYS A 38 -0.94 24.57 -21.11
C LYS A 38 -1.78 24.40 -19.85
N PHE A 39 -1.34 23.55 -18.92
CA PHE A 39 -2.01 23.32 -17.65
C PHE A 39 -1.94 24.58 -16.75
N ALA A 40 -0.79 25.24 -16.68
CA ALA A 40 -0.64 26.51 -15.98
C ALA A 40 -1.52 27.61 -16.55
N LYS A 41 -1.60 27.73 -17.88
CA LYS A 41 -2.53 28.66 -18.54
C LYS A 41 -3.99 28.39 -18.18
N GLN A 42 -4.40 27.12 -18.15
CA GLN A 42 -5.77 26.74 -17.75
C GLN A 42 -6.04 27.05 -16.28
N PHE A 43 -5.10 26.70 -15.41
CA PHE A 43 -5.20 26.99 -13.98
C PHE A 43 -5.37 28.50 -13.75
N CYS A 44 -4.55 29.32 -14.41
CA CYS A 44 -4.62 30.78 -14.31
C CYS A 44 -5.94 31.35 -14.87
N LEU A 45 -6.41 30.84 -16.03
CA LEU A 45 -7.70 31.24 -16.61
C LEU A 45 -8.88 30.91 -15.70
N ALA A 46 -8.81 29.81 -14.95
CA ALA A 46 -9.84 29.44 -13.99
C ALA A 46 -9.90 30.37 -12.77
N CYS A 47 -8.82 31.12 -12.49
CA CYS A 47 -8.75 32.11 -11.41
C CYS A 47 -9.22 33.52 -11.84
N GLY A 48 -9.37 33.80 -13.13
CA GLY A 48 -9.80 35.09 -13.65
C GLY A 48 -9.10 35.48 -14.95
N ASP A 49 -8.78 36.77 -15.10
CA ASP A 49 -7.99 37.27 -16.24
C ASP A 49 -6.61 36.60 -16.27
N LEU A 50 -6.20 36.10 -17.45
CA LEU A 50 -5.00 35.28 -17.60
C LEU A 50 -3.72 36.02 -17.19
N VAL A 51 -3.51 37.22 -17.73
CA VAL A 51 -2.24 37.94 -17.53
C VAL A 51 -2.12 38.37 -16.06
N SER A 52 -3.20 38.91 -15.51
CA SER A 52 -3.25 39.35 -14.11
C SER A 52 -3.09 38.17 -13.16
N SER A 53 -3.78 37.05 -13.41
CA SER A 53 -3.69 35.84 -12.57
C SER A 53 -2.32 35.19 -12.65
N MET A 54 -1.74 35.06 -13.85
CA MET A 54 -0.44 34.42 -14.03
C MET A 54 0.67 35.21 -13.31
N ASN A 55 0.71 36.54 -13.48
CA ASN A 55 1.68 37.38 -12.78
C ASN A 55 1.49 37.28 -11.25
N LYS A 56 0.26 37.40 -10.77
CA LYS A 56 -0.03 37.35 -9.33
C LYS A 56 0.36 36.01 -8.71
N LEU A 57 -0.08 34.90 -9.31
CA LEU A 57 0.20 33.55 -8.81
C LEU A 57 1.69 33.21 -8.86
N TYR A 58 2.40 33.66 -9.91
CA TYR A 58 3.85 33.49 -9.99
C TYR A 58 4.56 34.23 -8.86
N GLN A 59 4.19 35.49 -8.57
CA GLN A 59 4.78 36.25 -7.47
C GLN A 59 4.54 35.57 -6.12
N GLU A 60 3.34 35.04 -5.89
CA GLU A 60 3.01 34.33 -4.65
C GLU A 60 3.84 33.05 -4.48
N VAL A 61 4.12 32.33 -5.57
CA VAL A 61 5.07 31.19 -5.55
C VAL A 61 6.50 31.67 -5.33
N ALA A 62 6.90 32.80 -5.90
CA ALA A 62 8.23 33.38 -5.72
C ALA A 62 8.53 33.70 -4.24
N GLU A 63 7.54 34.20 -3.49
CA GLU A 63 7.67 34.48 -2.05
C GLU A 63 7.99 33.24 -1.22
N VAL A 64 7.50 32.06 -1.64
CA VAL A 64 7.75 30.79 -0.92
C VAL A 64 8.82 29.91 -1.58
N ALA A 65 9.37 30.32 -2.72
CA ALA A 65 10.29 29.50 -3.51
C ALA A 65 11.59 29.19 -2.76
N HIS A 66 12.08 30.12 -1.93
CA HIS A 66 13.25 29.88 -1.09
C HIS A 66 12.99 28.74 -0.08
N CYS A 67 11.89 28.81 0.68
CA CYS A 67 11.52 27.77 1.63
C CYS A 67 11.21 26.43 0.94
N ALA A 68 10.64 26.46 -0.26
CA ALA A 68 10.45 25.26 -1.07
C ALA A 68 11.78 24.63 -1.49
N ARG A 69 12.82 25.44 -1.75
CA ARG A 69 14.17 24.96 -2.10
C ARG A 69 14.82 24.21 -0.95
N GLU A 70 14.63 24.67 0.29
CA GLU A 70 15.16 24.03 1.51
C GLU A 70 14.58 22.63 1.77
N CYS A 71 13.48 22.25 1.10
CA CYS A 71 12.90 20.92 1.18
C CYS A 71 13.62 19.88 0.30
N TYR A 72 14.60 20.30 -0.51
CA TYR A 72 15.38 19.44 -1.39
C TYR A 72 16.84 19.38 -0.92
N GLU A 73 17.53 18.30 -1.28
CA GLU A 73 18.98 18.20 -1.07
C GLU A 73 19.71 19.33 -1.82
N GLU A 74 20.72 19.94 -1.17
CA GLU A 74 21.38 21.16 -1.66
C GLU A 74 21.90 20.98 -3.11
N ASP A 75 22.60 19.87 -3.37
CA ASP A 75 23.17 19.53 -4.68
C ASP A 75 22.10 19.34 -5.78
N SER A 76 20.89 18.92 -5.42
CA SER A 76 19.82 18.66 -6.39
C SER A 76 19.28 19.94 -7.04
N THR A 77 19.44 21.08 -6.36
CA THR A 77 18.94 22.39 -6.81
C THR A 77 20.05 23.33 -7.30
N ALA A 78 21.32 22.96 -7.12
CA ALA A 78 22.49 23.80 -7.43
C ALA A 78 22.56 24.28 -8.89
N LYS A 79 22.02 23.49 -9.85
CA LYS A 79 21.97 23.87 -11.28
C LYS A 79 20.94 24.96 -11.60
N TYR A 80 20.04 25.31 -10.67
CA TYR A 80 18.95 26.26 -10.91
C TYR A 80 19.17 27.57 -10.15
N ASN A 81 19.19 28.68 -10.89
CA ASN A 81 19.11 30.00 -10.28
C ASN A 81 17.71 30.21 -9.66
N ASN A 82 17.51 31.30 -8.92
CA ASN A 82 16.23 31.56 -8.24
C ASN A 82 15.05 31.65 -9.20
N GLU A 83 15.23 32.32 -10.34
CA GLU A 83 14.16 32.51 -11.34
C GLU A 83 13.72 31.18 -11.98
N SER A 84 14.66 30.40 -12.50
CA SER A 84 14.38 29.08 -13.11
C SER A 84 13.77 28.08 -12.12
N PHE A 85 14.18 28.13 -10.86
CA PHE A 85 13.58 27.29 -9.81
C PHE A 85 12.16 27.73 -9.48
N THR A 86 11.90 29.04 -9.36
CA THR A 86 10.55 29.57 -9.14
C THR A 86 9.63 29.23 -10.31
N GLU A 87 10.10 29.37 -11.55
CA GLU A 87 9.34 28.96 -12.74
C GLU A 87 8.99 27.47 -12.69
N MET A 88 9.95 26.61 -12.34
CA MET A 88 9.70 25.17 -12.17
C MET A 88 8.64 24.91 -11.09
N MET A 89 8.77 25.49 -9.90
CA MET A 89 7.80 25.31 -8.82
C MET A 89 6.41 25.78 -9.24
N PHE A 90 6.31 26.92 -9.92
CA PHE A 90 5.04 27.46 -10.38
C PHE A 90 4.36 26.56 -11.42
N LEU A 91 5.10 26.13 -12.44
CA LEU A 91 4.57 25.26 -13.51
C LEU A 91 4.17 23.88 -12.97
N ASP A 92 5.00 23.31 -12.09
CA ASP A 92 4.75 21.99 -11.50
C ASP A 92 3.56 22.02 -10.56
N ALA A 93 3.46 23.03 -9.70
CA ALA A 93 2.32 23.20 -8.80
C ALA A 93 1.01 23.42 -9.56
N CYS A 94 1.03 24.27 -10.59
CA CYS A 94 -0.11 24.46 -11.48
C CYS A 94 -0.52 23.15 -12.16
N PHE A 95 0.45 22.39 -12.68
CA PHE A 95 0.22 21.12 -13.33
C PHE A 95 -0.44 20.11 -12.38
N VAL A 96 0.12 19.94 -11.17
CA VAL A 96 -0.40 19.01 -10.16
C VAL A 96 -1.83 19.37 -9.79
N LEU A 97 -2.12 20.63 -9.45
CA LEU A 97 -3.47 21.03 -9.06
C LEU A 97 -4.46 20.94 -10.22
N GLN A 98 -4.08 21.37 -11.42
CA GLN A 98 -4.95 21.26 -12.60
C GLN A 98 -5.22 19.79 -12.95
N PHE A 99 -4.23 18.90 -12.82
CA PHE A 99 -4.39 17.47 -12.99
C PHE A 99 -5.35 16.87 -11.96
N MET A 100 -5.23 17.28 -10.69
CA MET A 100 -6.19 16.90 -9.64
C MET A 100 -7.59 17.38 -9.97
N CYS A 101 -7.75 18.61 -10.48
CA CYS A 101 -9.05 19.10 -10.95
C CYS A 101 -9.60 18.19 -12.03
N ILE A 102 -8.84 17.90 -13.09
CA ILE A 102 -9.29 17.04 -14.19
C ILE A 102 -9.75 15.66 -13.70
N LEU A 103 -9.04 15.04 -12.76
CA LEU A 103 -9.40 13.70 -12.25
C LEU A 103 -10.57 13.70 -11.26
N THR A 104 -10.84 14.82 -10.60
CA THR A 104 -11.88 14.92 -9.57
C THR A 104 -13.07 15.79 -9.98
N ALA A 105 -12.98 16.44 -11.14
CA ALA A 105 -13.89 17.47 -11.60
C ALA A 105 -15.32 16.96 -11.78
N THR A 106 -16.24 17.82 -11.38
CA THR A 106 -17.68 17.75 -11.64
C THR A 106 -18.14 18.82 -12.63
N GLU A 107 -17.27 19.76 -13.02
CA GLU A 107 -17.61 20.96 -13.82
C GLU A 107 -17.00 20.96 -15.23
N GLU A 108 -17.68 21.58 -16.19
CA GLU A 108 -17.28 21.59 -17.62
C GLU A 108 -15.98 22.36 -17.91
N LYS A 109 -15.66 23.38 -17.11
CA LYS A 109 -14.45 24.22 -17.28
C LYS A 109 -13.14 23.50 -16.95
N ASP A 110 -13.22 22.37 -16.26
CA ASP A 110 -12.08 21.51 -15.92
C ASP A 110 -11.95 20.31 -16.88
N GLN A 111 -12.69 20.33 -18.00
CA GLN A 111 -12.58 19.29 -19.01
C GLN A 111 -11.27 19.38 -19.78
N LEU A 112 -10.70 18.21 -19.99
CA LEU A 112 -9.43 17.97 -20.62
C LEU A 112 -9.41 18.40 -22.10
N PRO A 113 -8.63 19.40 -22.51
CA PRO A 113 -8.21 19.46 -23.89
C PRO A 113 -6.91 18.64 -23.98
N THR A 114 -7.01 17.45 -24.55
CA THR A 114 -5.84 16.77 -25.15
C THR A 114 -4.87 16.05 -24.19
N MET A 115 -5.36 15.22 -23.26
CA MET A 115 -4.50 14.17 -22.66
C MET A 115 -5.15 12.81 -22.90
N LYS A 116 -4.38 11.84 -23.37
CA LYS A 116 -4.93 10.50 -23.60
C LYS A 116 -5.14 9.84 -22.23
N SER A 117 -6.27 9.16 -22.04
CA SER A 117 -6.68 8.60 -20.74
C SER A 117 -5.63 7.69 -20.09
N TYR A 118 -4.86 6.93 -20.90
CA TYR A 118 -3.77 6.09 -20.38
C TYR A 118 -2.62 6.89 -19.77
N LEU A 119 -2.39 8.14 -20.23
CA LEU A 119 -1.31 8.97 -19.70
C LEU A 119 -1.62 9.45 -18.27
N GLY A 120 -2.91 9.55 -17.91
CA GLY A 120 -3.33 9.92 -16.56
C GLY A 120 -2.94 8.90 -15.50
N ALA A 121 -3.00 7.60 -15.80
CA ALA A 121 -2.56 6.56 -14.85
C ALA A 121 -1.05 6.64 -14.57
N PHE A 122 -0.24 6.92 -15.60
CA PHE A 122 1.19 7.11 -15.44
C PHE A 122 1.53 8.40 -14.69
N VAL A 123 0.82 9.50 -14.95
CA VAL A 123 0.99 10.73 -14.16
C VAL A 123 0.63 10.48 -12.71
N TRP A 124 -0.50 9.82 -12.42
CA TRP A 124 -0.89 9.49 -11.05
C TRP A 124 0.22 8.70 -10.33
N ARG A 125 0.76 7.66 -10.96
CA ARG A 125 1.91 6.90 -10.43
C ARG A 125 3.12 7.80 -10.16
N ASP A 126 3.50 8.63 -11.13
CA ASP A 126 4.67 9.51 -11.03
C ASP A 126 4.55 10.54 -9.90
N LEU A 127 3.33 10.99 -9.57
CA LEU A 127 3.07 11.93 -8.48
C LEU A 127 3.28 11.34 -7.08
N PHE A 128 3.43 10.02 -6.94
CA PHE A 128 3.69 9.35 -5.66
C PHE A 128 5.10 8.73 -5.59
N LEU A 129 6.03 9.15 -6.44
CA LEU A 129 7.44 8.77 -6.32
C LEU A 129 8.16 9.72 -5.37
N LEU A 130 8.98 9.19 -4.47
CA LEU A 130 9.66 9.97 -3.42
C LEU A 130 10.56 11.08 -3.99
N GLU A 131 11.29 10.79 -5.07
CA GLU A 131 12.17 11.77 -5.75
C GLU A 131 11.45 12.56 -6.87
N ASN A 132 10.12 12.52 -6.90
CA ASN A 132 9.29 13.27 -7.86
C ASN A 132 8.19 14.04 -7.14
N GLN A 133 8.54 14.65 -6.00
CA GLN A 133 7.62 15.38 -5.13
C GLN A 133 7.79 16.90 -5.28
N ILE A 134 6.72 17.62 -4.94
CA ILE A 134 6.73 19.07 -4.75
C ILE A 134 6.33 19.38 -3.30
N PRO A 135 6.99 20.36 -2.63
CA PRO A 135 6.59 20.80 -1.31
C PRO A 135 5.13 21.27 -1.28
N LEU A 136 4.33 20.76 -0.35
CA LEU A 136 2.91 21.13 -0.25
C LEU A 136 2.71 22.61 0.02
N LEU A 137 3.70 23.29 0.61
CA LEU A 137 3.71 24.75 0.77
C LEU A 137 3.40 25.46 -0.56
N VAL A 138 3.99 25.03 -1.68
CA VAL A 138 3.76 25.63 -3.00
C VAL A 138 2.32 25.39 -3.46
N LEU A 139 1.81 24.16 -3.26
CA LEU A 139 0.42 23.84 -3.58
C LEU A 139 -0.56 24.65 -2.72
N LYS A 140 -0.24 24.87 -1.43
CA LYS A 140 -1.05 25.64 -0.48
C LYS A 140 -1.28 27.07 -0.96
N VAL A 141 -0.21 27.72 -1.42
CA VAL A 141 -0.27 29.08 -1.95
C VAL A 141 -1.27 29.15 -3.10
N LEU A 142 -1.14 28.28 -4.11
CA LEU A 142 -2.05 28.27 -5.26
C LEU A 142 -3.48 27.85 -4.91
N LEU A 143 -3.66 26.90 -3.97
CA LEU A 143 -4.98 26.50 -3.46
C LEU A 143 -5.71 27.65 -2.79
N LYS A 144 -5.00 28.52 -2.05
CA LYS A 144 -5.60 29.71 -1.42
C LYS A 144 -6.24 30.64 -2.45
N PHE A 145 -5.66 30.75 -3.64
CA PHE A 145 -6.16 31.64 -4.68
C PHE A 145 -7.35 31.09 -5.45
N ARG A 146 -7.35 29.78 -5.74
CA ARG A 146 -8.39 29.18 -6.59
C ARG A 146 -9.54 28.55 -5.82
N PHE A 147 -9.27 28.06 -4.61
CA PHE A 147 -10.21 27.26 -3.81
C PHE A 147 -10.39 27.81 -2.41
N ASP A 148 -10.02 29.08 -2.16
CA ASP A 148 -10.08 29.72 -0.84
C ASP A 148 -9.38 28.93 0.27
N GLY A 149 -8.36 28.13 -0.11
CA GLY A 149 -7.59 27.28 0.81
C GLY A 149 -8.23 25.91 1.08
N ASN A 150 -9.38 25.61 0.49
CA ASN A 150 -10.07 24.34 0.64
C ASN A 150 -9.24 23.17 0.09
N THR A 151 -9.01 22.17 0.94
CA THR A 151 -8.21 20.98 0.64
C THR A 151 -9.03 19.79 0.12
N GLU A 152 -10.34 19.95 -0.09
CA GLU A 152 -11.22 18.88 -0.58
C GLU A 152 -10.76 18.30 -1.92
N LEU A 153 -10.15 19.14 -2.79
CA LEU A 153 -9.56 18.70 -4.05
C LEU A 153 -8.50 17.62 -3.83
N ILE A 154 -7.54 17.87 -2.94
CA ILE A 154 -6.47 16.94 -2.60
C ILE A 154 -7.06 15.68 -1.98
N GLN A 155 -8.01 15.81 -1.04
CA GLN A 155 -8.63 14.65 -0.41
C GLN A 155 -9.37 13.77 -1.43
N LYS A 156 -10.15 14.37 -2.34
CA LYS A 156 -10.84 13.65 -3.42
C LYS A 156 -9.86 12.90 -4.33
N PHE A 157 -8.70 13.50 -4.59
CA PHE A 157 -7.63 12.91 -5.40
C PHE A 157 -6.98 11.71 -4.69
N LEU A 158 -6.66 11.85 -3.40
CA LEU A 158 -6.10 10.76 -2.59
C LEU A 158 -7.09 9.60 -2.42
N ASP A 159 -8.41 9.87 -2.46
CA ASP A 159 -9.46 8.86 -2.38
C ASP A 159 -9.74 8.12 -3.71
N LEU A 160 -9.09 8.49 -4.82
CA LEU A 160 -9.31 7.82 -6.11
C LEU A 160 -9.00 6.31 -6.07
N PRO A 161 -7.87 5.85 -5.49
CA PRO A 161 -7.62 4.41 -5.31
C PRO A 161 -8.62 3.75 -4.35
N THR A 162 -9.16 4.50 -3.38
CA THR A 162 -10.00 3.97 -2.30
C THR A 162 -11.46 3.73 -2.68
N LYS A 163 -11.96 4.37 -3.75
CA LYS A 163 -13.33 4.18 -4.25
C LYS A 163 -13.55 2.90 -5.04
N ASN A 164 -12.50 2.16 -5.39
CA ASN A 164 -12.59 0.87 -6.04
C ASN A 164 -12.75 -0.24 -5.00
N LYS A 165 -13.90 -0.33 -4.32
CA LYS A 165 -14.17 -1.48 -3.43
C LYS A 165 -14.10 -2.79 -4.24
N PRO A 166 -13.52 -3.87 -3.70
CA PRO A 166 -13.67 -5.19 -4.30
C PRO A 166 -15.18 -5.46 -4.44
N PRO A 167 -15.66 -5.84 -5.64
CA PRO A 167 -17.08 -6.06 -5.86
C PRO A 167 -17.57 -7.17 -4.93
N GLU A 168 -18.66 -6.92 -4.19
CA GLU A 168 -19.48 -8.00 -3.65
C GLU A 168 -19.93 -8.86 -4.83
N GLU A 169 -19.54 -10.14 -4.77
CA GLU A 169 -19.86 -11.24 -5.69
C GLU A 169 -20.47 -10.84 -7.05
N ALA A 170 -19.63 -10.45 -8.02
CA ALA A 170 -20.05 -10.42 -9.42
C ALA A 170 -18.91 -10.77 -10.39
N SER A 171 -19.26 -11.70 -11.28
CA SER A 171 -18.47 -12.43 -12.28
C SER A 171 -17.35 -11.66 -13.00
N CYS A 172 -16.22 -12.34 -13.17
CA CYS A 172 -14.99 -11.87 -13.79
C CYS A 172 -15.08 -11.98 -15.32
N THR A 173 -15.06 -10.85 -16.05
CA THR A 173 -14.51 -10.70 -17.44
C THR A 173 -14.75 -9.32 -18.08
N ASN A 174 -15.31 -8.32 -17.39
CA ASN A 174 -15.51 -6.96 -17.95
C ASN A 174 -14.65 -5.85 -17.33
N LYS A 175 -13.54 -6.17 -16.65
CA LYS A 175 -12.84 -5.26 -15.73
C LYS A 175 -12.03 -4.14 -16.41
N ILE A 176 -11.34 -4.39 -17.53
CA ILE A 176 -10.53 -3.37 -18.22
C ILE A 176 -11.41 -2.32 -18.92
N LYS A 177 -12.47 -2.75 -19.62
CA LYS A 177 -13.45 -1.83 -20.21
C LYS A 177 -14.21 -1.03 -19.16
N LYS A 178 -14.42 -1.57 -17.95
CA LYS A 178 -15.12 -0.90 -16.85
C LYS A 178 -14.21 0.08 -16.09
N PHE A 179 -12.93 -0.22 -15.90
CA PHE A 179 -11.96 0.72 -15.31
C PHE A 179 -11.82 1.99 -16.15
N VAL A 180 -11.66 1.83 -17.47
CA VAL A 180 -11.59 2.95 -18.43
C VAL A 180 -12.95 3.67 -18.58
N LYS A 181 -14.09 2.97 -18.54
CA LYS A 181 -15.43 3.62 -18.53
C LYS A 181 -15.74 4.35 -17.22
N LYS A 182 -15.28 3.86 -16.08
CA LYS A 182 -15.56 4.43 -14.75
C LYS A 182 -14.84 5.77 -14.55
N PHE A 183 -13.62 5.89 -15.11
CA PHE A 183 -12.90 7.16 -15.22
C PHE A 183 -13.63 8.22 -16.06
N VAL A 184 -14.59 7.82 -16.92
CA VAL A 184 -15.27 8.73 -17.85
C VAL A 184 -16.76 8.94 -17.51
N ASN A 185 -17.42 8.07 -16.74
CA ASN A 185 -18.90 8.07 -16.71
C ASN A 185 -19.64 7.83 -15.39
N GLU A 186 -18.99 7.84 -14.21
CA GLU A 186 -19.74 7.83 -12.95
C GLU A 186 -20.05 9.26 -12.45
N ARG A 187 -21.04 9.86 -13.11
CA ARG A 187 -21.94 10.85 -12.52
C ARG A 187 -22.86 10.11 -11.53
N ARG A 188 -22.56 10.15 -10.24
CA ARG A 188 -23.58 9.95 -9.20
C ARG A 188 -23.17 10.70 -7.93
N SER A 189 -24.05 11.63 -7.57
CA SER A 189 -24.04 12.34 -6.30
C SER A 189 -24.37 11.34 -5.21
N ASP A 190 -23.40 11.00 -4.36
CA ASP A 190 -23.67 10.45 -3.04
C ASP A 190 -23.13 11.45 -2.02
N SER A 191 -24.03 12.32 -1.58
CA SER A 191 -23.87 13.11 -0.38
C SER A 191 -23.92 12.17 0.83
N GLN A 192 -22.77 11.65 1.24
CA GLN A 192 -22.57 11.17 2.60
C GLN A 192 -21.72 12.20 3.34
N THR A 193 -22.42 13.03 4.11
CA THR A 193 -21.89 13.83 5.22
C THR A 193 -21.35 12.88 6.29
N ASN A 194 -20.07 12.58 6.24
CA ASN A 194 -19.30 12.20 7.42
C ASN A 194 -18.43 13.41 7.77
N ASP A 195 -18.36 13.76 9.05
CA ASP A 195 -17.52 14.83 9.60
C ASP A 195 -16.07 14.67 9.09
N LYS A 196 -15.75 15.35 7.99
CA LYS A 196 -14.42 15.32 7.38
C LYS A 196 -13.54 16.23 8.23
N LYS A 197 -12.62 15.62 8.97
CA LYS A 197 -11.49 16.33 9.56
C LYS A 197 -10.72 16.99 8.43
N GLU A 198 -10.62 18.31 8.46
CA GLU A 198 -9.94 19.10 7.43
C GLU A 198 -8.47 18.66 7.31
N LEU A 199 -7.99 18.48 6.08
CA LEU A 199 -6.63 18.01 5.83
C LEU A 199 -5.63 19.08 6.27
N GLN A 200 -4.81 18.77 7.29
CA GLN A 200 -3.80 19.69 7.79
C GLN A 200 -2.55 19.65 6.90
N LEU A 201 -2.55 20.52 5.89
CA LEU A 201 -1.45 20.63 4.93
C LEU A 201 -0.13 21.09 5.58
N ASP A 202 -0.20 21.86 6.68
CA ASP A 202 0.96 22.40 7.40
C ASP A 202 1.80 21.37 8.13
N ALA A 203 1.23 20.18 8.40
CA ALA A 203 1.92 19.09 9.08
C ALA A 203 2.57 18.10 8.09
N SER A 204 2.53 18.37 6.78
CA SER A 204 2.86 17.40 5.74
C SER A 204 3.80 18.02 4.69
N PRO A 205 4.96 17.41 4.39
CA PRO A 205 5.93 18.00 3.47
C PRO A 205 5.52 17.87 2.00
N HIS A 206 4.94 16.75 1.58
CA HIS A 206 4.63 16.43 0.18
C HIS A 206 3.45 15.46 0.04
N LEU A 207 3.02 15.18 -1.19
CA LEU A 207 1.85 14.36 -1.49
C LEU A 207 2.00 12.88 -1.05
N LEU A 208 3.21 12.33 -1.17
CA LEU A 208 3.50 10.96 -0.71
C LEU A 208 3.34 10.80 0.82
N ASP A 209 3.64 11.84 1.62
CA ASP A 209 3.38 11.83 3.06
C ASP A 209 1.88 11.81 3.36
N LEU A 210 1.08 12.61 2.64
CA LEU A 210 -0.39 12.56 2.78
C LEU A 210 -0.96 11.17 2.47
N MET A 211 -0.41 10.50 1.44
CA MET A 211 -0.79 9.11 1.13
C MET A 211 -0.38 8.15 2.24
N TRP A 212 0.83 8.29 2.77
CA TRP A 212 1.29 7.51 3.92
C TRP A 212 0.35 7.68 5.10
N LYS A 213 0.02 8.93 5.49
CA LYS A 213 -0.90 9.24 6.58
C LYS A 213 -2.29 8.63 6.36
N GLN A 214 -2.82 8.72 5.14
CA GLN A 214 -4.11 8.11 4.79
C GLN A 214 -4.13 6.59 4.98
N LEU A 215 -3.01 5.92 4.68
CA LEU A 215 -2.88 4.46 4.80
C LEU A 215 -2.48 4.01 6.22
N ALA A 216 -1.70 4.80 6.95
CA ALA A 216 -1.03 4.36 8.18
C ALA A 216 -1.59 5.02 9.46
N GLU A 217 -1.99 6.30 9.42
CA GLU A 217 -2.42 6.99 10.65
C GLU A 217 -3.75 6.42 11.17
N SER A 218 -3.74 5.92 12.39
CA SER A 218 -4.93 5.51 13.12
C SER A 218 -5.29 6.58 14.15
N PRO A 219 -6.58 6.82 14.47
CA PRO A 219 -6.93 7.56 15.67
C PRO A 219 -6.33 6.80 16.85
N THR A 220 -5.40 7.47 17.52
CA THR A 220 -4.62 7.08 18.69
C THR A 220 -5.25 5.97 19.52
N SER A 221 -4.53 4.86 19.65
CA SER A 221 -4.44 4.15 20.92
C SER A 221 -3.00 3.70 21.08
N PRO A 222 -2.30 4.14 22.15
CA PRO A 222 -0.99 3.59 22.44
C PRO A 222 -1.17 2.10 22.69
N VAL A 223 -0.65 1.27 21.80
CA VAL A 223 -0.55 -0.16 22.07
C VAL A 223 0.40 -0.28 23.27
N PRO A 224 -0.04 -0.85 24.40
CA PRO A 224 0.84 -1.02 25.53
C PRO A 224 2.04 -1.86 25.08
N ILE A 225 3.25 -1.34 25.33
CA ILE A 225 4.50 -2.06 25.09
C ILE A 225 4.45 -3.31 25.99
N ARG A 226 4.01 -4.44 25.42
CA ARG A 226 4.11 -5.73 26.09
C ARG A 226 5.55 -6.20 26.00
N LYS A 227 6.00 -6.90 27.05
CA LYS A 227 7.34 -7.50 27.12
C LYS A 227 7.61 -8.32 25.87
N ARG A 228 8.86 -8.28 25.39
CA ARG A 228 9.41 -9.15 24.35
C ARG A 228 8.83 -10.56 24.47
N SER A 229 8.08 -11.01 23.47
CA SER A 229 8.09 -12.43 23.14
C SER A 229 9.32 -12.63 22.25
N ASP A 230 10.31 -13.36 22.75
CA ASP A 230 11.51 -13.74 21.99
C ASP A 230 11.19 -14.82 20.92
N GLN A 231 9.92 -14.98 20.55
CA GLN A 231 9.44 -16.02 19.66
C GLN A 231 9.19 -15.44 18.27
N TRP A 232 9.97 -15.95 17.32
CA TRP A 232 9.80 -15.71 15.90
C TRP A 232 8.56 -16.44 15.41
N HIS A 233 7.45 -15.72 15.30
CA HIS A 233 6.27 -16.23 14.61
C HIS A 233 6.26 -15.65 13.19
N SER A 234 6.71 -16.44 12.22
CA SER A 234 6.34 -16.21 10.83
C SER A 234 4.83 -16.35 10.74
N TYR A 235 4.16 -15.44 10.02
CA TYR A 235 2.83 -15.81 9.55
C TYR A 235 3.01 -17.00 8.60
N ARG A 236 2.06 -17.92 8.67
CA ARG A 236 1.94 -19.00 7.69
C ARG A 236 1.11 -18.49 6.51
N SER A 237 1.24 -19.11 5.35
CA SER A 237 0.39 -18.79 4.21
C SER A 237 -1.10 -18.92 4.54
N VAL A 238 -1.93 -18.24 3.77
CA VAL A 238 -3.40 -18.33 3.88
C VAL A 238 -3.86 -19.78 3.86
N THR A 239 -3.33 -20.60 2.96
CA THR A 239 -3.67 -22.03 2.87
C THR A 239 -3.38 -22.80 4.17
N GLU A 240 -2.22 -22.56 4.79
CA GLU A 240 -1.86 -23.19 6.07
C GLU A 240 -2.74 -22.70 7.23
N LEU A 241 -3.03 -21.40 7.27
CA LEU A 241 -3.88 -20.81 8.31
C LEU A 241 -5.33 -21.29 8.19
N GLU A 242 -5.87 -21.42 6.97
CA GLU A 242 -7.20 -22.00 6.74
C GLU A 242 -7.25 -23.47 7.16
N ALA A 243 -6.21 -24.26 6.86
CA ALA A 243 -6.10 -25.64 7.34
C ALA A 243 -6.05 -25.73 8.88
N ALA A 244 -5.48 -24.72 9.54
CA ALA A 244 -5.47 -24.60 10.99
C ALA A 244 -6.82 -24.11 11.58
N GLY A 245 -7.81 -23.77 10.76
CA GLY A 245 -9.13 -23.29 11.20
C GLY A 245 -9.21 -21.78 11.40
N ILE A 246 -8.31 -21.01 10.78
CA ILE A 246 -8.36 -19.55 10.76
C ILE A 246 -8.92 -19.09 9.42
N SER A 247 -10.03 -18.37 9.47
CA SER A 247 -10.68 -17.79 8.29
C SER A 247 -10.27 -16.34 8.07
N PHE A 248 -10.46 -15.83 6.85
CA PHE A 248 -10.09 -14.47 6.49
C PHE A 248 -11.31 -13.64 6.07
N LYS A 249 -11.28 -12.35 6.41
CA LYS A 249 -12.32 -11.39 6.02
C LYS A 249 -11.75 -9.98 5.84
N ALA A 250 -12.32 -9.21 4.91
CA ALA A 250 -11.94 -7.82 4.73
C ALA A 250 -12.31 -6.96 5.97
N SER A 251 -11.39 -6.12 6.41
CA SER A 251 -11.66 -5.14 7.46
C SER A 251 -12.50 -3.97 6.91
N LYS A 252 -12.99 -3.12 7.82
CA LYS A 252 -13.88 -2.00 7.44
C LYS A 252 -13.11 -0.83 6.80
N THR A 253 -11.82 -0.74 7.07
CA THR A 253 -10.97 0.36 6.63
C THR A 253 -9.87 -0.14 5.71
N ARG A 254 -9.29 0.75 4.91
CA ARG A 254 -8.12 0.43 4.07
C ARG A 254 -6.79 0.75 4.75
N LYS A 255 -6.84 1.07 6.05
CA LYS A 255 -5.64 1.45 6.79
C LYS A 255 -4.82 0.21 7.05
N VAL A 256 -3.54 0.23 6.69
CA VAL A 256 -2.66 -0.94 6.82
C VAL A 256 -2.55 -1.41 8.27
N THR A 257 -2.77 -0.51 9.23
CA THR A 257 -2.78 -0.81 10.67
C THR A 257 -4.02 -1.55 11.16
N ASP A 258 -5.13 -1.56 10.40
CA ASP A 258 -6.42 -2.17 10.80
C ASP A 258 -6.45 -3.68 10.51
N VAL A 259 -5.42 -4.37 10.97
CA VAL A 259 -5.33 -5.83 10.99
C VAL A 259 -5.70 -6.32 12.38
N LYS A 260 -6.67 -7.22 12.46
CA LYS A 260 -7.19 -7.75 13.74
C LYS A 260 -7.40 -9.25 13.68
N PHE A 261 -7.33 -9.90 14.83
CA PHE A 261 -7.72 -11.29 14.98
C PHE A 261 -8.87 -11.41 15.97
N GLU A 262 -9.94 -12.06 15.53
CA GLU A 262 -11.10 -12.41 16.33
C GLU A 262 -10.99 -13.89 16.68
N ASP A 263 -10.73 -14.17 17.95
CA ASP A 263 -10.63 -15.53 18.47
C ASP A 263 -12.02 -16.06 18.81
N HIS A 264 -12.34 -17.27 18.33
CA HIS A 264 -13.52 -18.02 18.73
C HIS A 264 -13.10 -19.40 19.23
N LEU A 265 -13.97 -20.03 20.03
CA LEU A 265 -13.68 -21.28 20.73
C LEU A 265 -13.13 -22.40 19.82
N VAL A 266 -13.55 -22.44 18.55
CA VAL A 266 -13.25 -23.51 17.59
C VAL A 266 -12.60 -23.03 16.29
N TYR A 267 -12.61 -21.73 16.01
CA TYR A 267 -12.05 -21.14 14.79
C TYR A 267 -11.57 -19.71 15.06
N GLY A 268 -10.62 -19.23 14.26
CA GLY A 268 -10.19 -17.84 14.28
C GLY A 268 -10.70 -17.08 13.06
N THR A 269 -10.81 -15.75 13.15
CA THR A 269 -11.05 -14.89 12.00
C THR A 269 -10.03 -13.76 11.95
N MET A 270 -9.26 -13.68 10.86
CA MET A 270 -8.34 -12.59 10.61
C MET A 270 -8.99 -11.53 9.72
N LEU A 271 -9.05 -10.30 10.23
CA LEU A 271 -9.52 -9.13 9.51
C LEU A 271 -8.32 -8.42 8.87
N ILE A 272 -8.35 -8.27 7.55
CA ILE A 272 -7.26 -7.65 6.78
C ILE A 272 -7.80 -6.48 5.94
N PRO A 273 -7.12 -5.32 5.92
CA PRO A 273 -7.47 -4.20 5.06
C PRO A 273 -7.53 -4.59 3.59
N PRO A 274 -8.62 -4.24 2.86
CA PRO A 274 -8.75 -4.59 1.47
C PRO A 274 -7.83 -3.73 0.59
N LEU A 275 -7.17 -4.38 -0.38
CA LEU A 275 -6.20 -3.77 -1.28
C LEU A 275 -6.54 -4.05 -2.75
N VAL A 276 -6.48 -3.00 -3.57
CA VAL A 276 -6.55 -3.12 -5.03
C VAL A 276 -5.13 -3.13 -5.55
N VAL A 277 -4.78 -4.12 -6.36
CA VAL A 277 -3.42 -4.32 -6.86
C VAL A 277 -3.42 -4.19 -8.38
N ASP A 278 -2.66 -3.23 -8.89
CA ASP A 278 -2.43 -2.93 -10.31
C ASP A 278 -0.97 -2.53 -10.56
N ASP A 279 -0.65 -2.14 -11.80
CA ASP A 279 0.71 -1.78 -12.24
C ASP A 279 1.34 -0.61 -11.45
N SER A 280 0.53 0.22 -10.79
CA SER A 280 1.00 1.34 -9.96
C SER A 280 1.29 0.94 -8.51
N THR A 281 0.79 -0.22 -8.08
CA THR A 281 0.83 -0.65 -6.67
C THR A 281 2.25 -0.91 -6.18
N LYS A 282 3.06 -1.64 -6.96
CA LYS A 282 4.46 -1.91 -6.60
C LYS A 282 5.30 -0.63 -6.50
N PRO A 283 5.30 0.28 -7.51
CA PRO A 283 5.94 1.58 -7.38
C PRO A 283 5.49 2.37 -6.16
N LEU A 284 4.17 2.45 -5.91
CA LEU A 284 3.64 3.17 -4.75
C LEU A 284 4.17 2.62 -3.43
N LEU A 285 4.03 1.31 -3.21
CA LEU A 285 4.47 0.65 -1.98
C LEU A 285 5.96 0.83 -1.75
N LEU A 286 6.79 0.63 -2.78
CA LEU A 286 8.24 0.79 -2.67
C LEU A 286 8.68 2.22 -2.37
N ASN A 287 7.97 3.24 -2.90
CA ASN A 287 8.27 4.64 -2.59
C ASN A 287 7.78 5.05 -1.20
N LEU A 288 6.65 4.51 -0.74
CA LEU A 288 6.20 4.66 0.64
C LEU A 288 7.20 4.02 1.62
N VAL A 289 7.73 2.83 1.32
CA VAL A 289 8.78 2.21 2.13
C VAL A 289 10.07 3.02 2.10
N ALA A 290 10.48 3.53 0.94
CA ALA A 290 11.63 4.42 0.84
C ALA A 290 11.45 5.69 1.69
N TYR A 291 10.21 6.20 1.78
CA TYR A 291 9.86 7.32 2.65
C TYR A 291 9.97 6.95 4.13
N GLU A 292 9.45 5.79 4.57
CA GLU A 292 9.62 5.26 5.94
C GLU A 292 11.09 5.05 6.32
N MET A 293 11.95 4.70 5.34
CA MET A 293 13.39 4.52 5.55
C MET A 293 14.19 5.82 5.51
N SER A 294 13.57 6.95 5.16
CA SER A 294 14.26 8.24 5.04
C SER A 294 14.49 8.91 6.41
N PRO A 295 15.57 9.71 6.59
CA PRO A 295 15.86 10.37 7.86
C PRO A 295 14.75 11.31 8.35
N ASN A 296 14.03 11.93 7.40
CA ASN A 296 12.93 12.85 7.66
C ASN A 296 11.55 12.18 7.47
N GLY A 297 11.54 10.84 7.38
CA GLY A 297 10.35 10.03 7.24
C GLY A 297 9.62 9.81 8.57
N PRO A 298 8.46 9.14 8.52
CA PRO A 298 7.75 8.73 9.73
C PRO A 298 8.59 7.76 10.57
N SER A 299 8.43 7.80 11.89
CA SER A 299 9.14 6.89 12.80
C SER A 299 8.65 5.44 12.75
N ASP A 300 7.43 5.23 12.24
CA ASP A 300 6.78 3.93 12.18
C ASP A 300 6.91 3.32 10.78
N SER A 301 7.22 2.03 10.71
CA SER A 301 7.35 1.27 9.46
C SER A 301 6.07 0.51 9.11
N HIS A 302 4.93 1.21 9.14
CA HIS A 302 3.61 0.61 8.97
C HIS A 302 3.41 -0.04 7.59
N ILE A 303 3.84 0.62 6.52
CA ILE A 303 3.74 0.12 5.15
C ILE A 303 4.67 -1.07 4.96
N MET A 304 5.94 -0.96 5.38
CA MET A 304 6.90 -2.07 5.33
C MET A 304 6.40 -3.30 6.10
N SER A 305 5.81 -3.07 7.28
CA SER A 305 5.24 -4.13 8.11
C SER A 305 4.03 -4.80 7.47
N TYR A 306 3.17 -4.03 6.81
CA TYR A 306 2.05 -4.57 6.06
C TYR A 306 2.50 -5.38 4.86
N ILE A 307 3.53 -4.94 4.13
CA ILE A 307 4.11 -5.71 3.03
C ILE A 307 4.63 -7.05 3.56
N GLY A 308 5.39 -7.05 4.67
CA GLY A 308 5.88 -8.29 5.29
C GLY A 308 4.76 -9.23 5.73
N LEU A 309 3.64 -8.68 6.23
CA LEU A 309 2.45 -9.47 6.54
C LEU A 309 1.86 -10.09 5.26
N MET A 310 1.68 -9.30 4.19
CA MET A 310 1.08 -9.78 2.94
C MET A 310 1.98 -10.82 2.24
N ASP A 311 3.29 -10.60 2.26
CA ASP A 311 4.32 -11.53 1.79
C ASP A 311 4.19 -12.89 2.51
N SER A 312 4.19 -12.87 3.85
CA SER A 312 4.05 -14.10 4.65
C SER A 312 2.70 -14.82 4.47
N LEU A 313 1.64 -14.10 4.08
CA LEU A 313 0.31 -14.67 3.83
C LEU A 313 0.16 -15.23 2.41
N ILE A 314 0.94 -14.74 1.44
CA ILE A 314 0.78 -15.01 0.01
C ILE A 314 2.01 -15.73 -0.54
N ASP A 315 2.11 -17.03 -0.29
CA ASP A 315 3.19 -17.81 -0.89
C ASP A 315 2.90 -18.15 -2.36
N HIS A 316 1.64 -18.47 -2.69
CA HIS A 316 1.23 -19.01 -3.99
C HIS A 316 -0.03 -18.34 -4.56
N ALA A 317 -0.32 -18.58 -5.84
CA ALA A 317 -1.53 -18.10 -6.51
C ALA A 317 -2.84 -18.57 -5.84
N ASN A 318 -2.82 -19.72 -5.15
CA ASN A 318 -3.98 -20.19 -4.38
C ASN A 318 -4.29 -19.28 -3.19
N ASP A 319 -3.27 -18.78 -2.50
CA ASP A 319 -3.45 -17.85 -1.37
C ASP A 319 -4.10 -16.55 -1.86
N VAL A 320 -3.64 -16.03 -3.00
CA VAL A 320 -4.26 -14.87 -3.69
C VAL A 320 -5.72 -15.16 -4.01
N LYS A 321 -6.01 -16.33 -4.58
CA LYS A 321 -7.37 -16.72 -4.97
C LYS A 321 -8.31 -16.74 -3.78
N GLU A 322 -7.88 -17.26 -2.63
CA GLU A 322 -8.70 -17.26 -1.41
C GLU A 322 -8.90 -15.84 -0.88
N LEU A 323 -7.85 -15.02 -0.76
CA LEU A 323 -7.98 -13.62 -0.33
C LEU A 323 -8.90 -12.80 -1.25
N ARG A 324 -8.88 -13.07 -2.55
CA ARG A 324 -9.81 -12.46 -3.52
C ARG A 324 -11.25 -12.87 -3.28
N LYS A 325 -11.53 -14.14 -2.99
CA LYS A 325 -12.89 -14.61 -2.65
C LYS A 325 -13.42 -13.94 -1.39
N LYS A 326 -12.54 -13.64 -0.43
CA LYS A 326 -12.90 -12.94 0.83
C LYS A 326 -12.99 -11.41 0.67
N GLY A 327 -12.80 -10.88 -0.54
CA GLY A 327 -12.83 -9.45 -0.82
C GLY A 327 -11.67 -8.66 -0.21
N ILE A 328 -10.58 -9.33 0.19
CA ILE A 328 -9.38 -8.68 0.71
C ILE A 328 -8.52 -8.17 -0.44
N LEU A 329 -8.41 -8.94 -1.52
CA LEU A 329 -7.64 -8.54 -2.70
C LEU A 329 -8.53 -8.30 -3.91
N LEU A 330 -8.25 -7.22 -4.65
CA LEU A 330 -8.74 -7.02 -6.01
C LEU A 330 -7.56 -7.02 -6.98
N ASN A 331 -7.39 -8.11 -7.71
CA ASN A 331 -6.31 -8.28 -8.68
C ASN A 331 -6.66 -7.65 -10.04
N ASN A 332 -5.93 -6.60 -10.40
CA ASN A 332 -5.93 -5.94 -11.71
C ASN A 332 -4.58 -6.06 -12.45
N LEU A 333 -3.62 -6.84 -11.93
CA LEU A 333 -2.30 -7.09 -12.56
C LEU A 333 -2.37 -8.10 -13.71
N GLY A 334 -3.39 -8.96 -13.73
CA GLY A 334 -3.67 -9.88 -14.83
C GLY A 334 -3.84 -11.34 -14.41
N SER A 335 -3.00 -11.85 -13.50
CA SER A 335 -3.12 -13.22 -12.97
C SER A 335 -2.77 -13.31 -11.50
N ASP A 336 -3.23 -14.37 -10.83
CA ASP A 336 -2.97 -14.58 -9.40
C ASP A 336 -1.50 -14.96 -9.14
N GLU A 337 -0.83 -15.59 -10.10
CA GLU A 337 0.60 -15.88 -10.08
C GLU A 337 1.43 -14.59 -10.09
N LEU A 338 1.07 -13.62 -10.95
CA LEU A 338 1.77 -12.34 -11.01
C LEU A 338 1.60 -11.54 -9.71
N LEU A 339 0.43 -11.60 -9.08
CA LEU A 339 0.19 -10.93 -7.80
C LEU A 339 0.98 -11.59 -6.67
N ALA A 340 0.99 -12.93 -6.60
CA ALA A 340 1.79 -13.65 -5.60
C ALA A 340 3.28 -13.35 -5.77
N ALA A 341 3.79 -13.42 -7.01
CA ALA A 341 5.17 -13.08 -7.32
C ALA A 341 5.51 -11.63 -6.91
N LEU A 342 4.59 -10.68 -7.10
CA LEU A 342 4.82 -9.29 -6.70
C LEU A 342 5.04 -9.13 -5.19
N PHE A 343 4.24 -9.79 -4.34
CA PHE A 343 4.44 -9.67 -2.88
C PHE A 343 5.70 -10.39 -2.41
N ASN A 344 5.94 -11.61 -2.91
CA ASN A 344 7.16 -12.37 -2.65
C ASN A 344 8.42 -11.58 -3.03
N GLU A 345 8.37 -10.90 -4.17
CA GLU A 345 9.51 -10.13 -4.66
C GLU A 345 9.74 -8.85 -3.86
N ILE A 346 8.69 -8.11 -3.51
CA ILE A 346 8.83 -6.88 -2.70
C ILE A 346 9.23 -7.22 -1.26
N GLY A 347 8.72 -8.32 -0.69
CA GLY A 347 8.99 -8.74 0.69
C GLY A 347 10.43 -9.19 0.93
N ASN A 348 11.06 -9.87 -0.03
CA ASN A 348 12.40 -10.46 0.10
C ASN A 348 13.51 -9.48 0.55
N ASP A 349 13.44 -8.23 0.11
CA ASP A 349 14.48 -7.23 0.38
C ASP A 349 14.14 -6.32 1.57
N LEU A 350 13.03 -6.59 2.26
CA LEU A 350 12.55 -5.79 3.38
C LEU A 350 12.79 -6.47 4.72
N VAL A 351 12.98 -5.65 5.76
CA VAL A 351 13.06 -6.11 7.16
C VAL A 351 11.94 -5.45 7.95
N PRO A 352 10.72 -6.03 7.95
CA PRO A 352 9.57 -5.52 8.68
C PRO A 352 9.86 -5.28 10.17
N ASP A 353 9.19 -4.30 10.81
CA ASP A 353 9.29 -4.16 12.28
C ASP A 353 8.66 -5.38 12.94
N LEU A 354 9.47 -6.11 13.70
CA LEU A 354 9.07 -7.29 14.43
C LEU A 354 7.90 -7.03 15.39
N ARG A 355 7.77 -5.80 15.90
CA ARG A 355 6.71 -5.36 16.82
C ARG A 355 5.39 -5.07 16.11
N ALA A 356 5.40 -4.91 14.79
CA ALA A 356 4.17 -4.68 14.05
C ALA A 356 3.25 -5.89 14.17
N TYR A 357 1.97 -5.59 14.40
CA TYR A 357 0.91 -6.58 14.61
C TYR A 357 1.21 -7.61 15.70
N VAL A 358 2.07 -7.31 16.69
CA VAL A 358 2.43 -8.25 17.77
C VAL A 358 1.22 -8.84 18.47
N GLY A 359 0.18 -8.03 18.73
CA GLY A 359 -1.06 -8.50 19.34
C GLY A 359 -1.77 -9.55 18.48
N VAL A 360 -1.78 -9.38 17.16
CA VAL A 360 -2.36 -10.35 16.21
C VAL A 360 -1.52 -11.62 16.17
N LYS A 361 -0.19 -11.51 16.13
CA LYS A 361 0.73 -12.67 16.16
C LYS A 361 0.51 -13.50 17.42
N ASP A 362 0.51 -12.86 18.59
CA ASP A 362 0.28 -13.51 19.87
C ASP A 362 -1.09 -14.21 19.93
N GLN A 363 -2.14 -13.57 19.37
CA GLN A 363 -3.48 -14.15 19.34
C GLN A 363 -3.55 -15.39 18.45
N ILE A 364 -2.94 -15.36 17.26
CA ILE A 364 -2.86 -16.52 16.35
C ILE A 364 -2.13 -17.68 17.03
N GLU A 365 -0.98 -17.42 17.64
CA GLU A 365 -0.19 -18.45 18.32
C GLU A 365 -0.97 -19.07 19.50
N ASN A 366 -1.63 -18.24 20.31
CA ASN A 366 -2.44 -18.72 21.42
C ASN A 366 -3.62 -19.57 20.94
N HIS A 367 -4.30 -19.16 19.87
CA HIS A 367 -5.37 -19.95 19.27
C HIS A 367 -4.86 -21.33 18.84
N TRP A 368 -3.70 -21.36 18.17
CA TRP A 368 -3.08 -22.60 17.71
C TRP A 368 -2.69 -23.50 18.87
N ARG A 369 -2.02 -22.97 19.89
CA ARG A 369 -1.62 -23.73 21.09
C ARG A 369 -2.84 -24.30 21.82
N ASN A 370 -3.89 -23.51 22.01
CA ASN A 370 -5.12 -23.96 22.67
C ASN A 370 -5.80 -25.07 21.87
N LYS A 371 -5.90 -24.93 20.53
CA LYS A 371 -6.48 -25.97 19.67
C LYS A 371 -5.64 -27.25 19.65
N CYS A 372 -4.31 -27.13 19.56
CA CYS A 372 -3.40 -28.26 19.66
C CYS A 372 -3.57 -28.98 21.01
N LEU A 373 -3.68 -28.25 22.12
CA LEU A 373 -3.91 -28.85 23.43
C LEU A 373 -5.28 -29.55 23.51
N VAL A 374 -6.34 -28.96 22.96
CA VAL A 374 -7.67 -29.59 22.88
C VAL A 374 -7.62 -30.85 22.02
N TRP A 375 -7.00 -30.81 20.83
CA TRP A 375 -6.86 -31.97 19.95
C TRP A 375 -6.02 -33.07 20.59
N ILE A 376 -4.95 -32.73 21.30
CA ILE A 376 -4.15 -33.69 22.08
C ILE A 376 -5.01 -34.31 23.19
N ALA A 377 -5.80 -33.52 23.90
CA ALA A 377 -6.68 -34.02 24.95
C ALA A 377 -7.78 -34.93 24.39
N GLU A 378 -8.43 -34.56 23.29
CA GLU A 378 -9.43 -35.38 22.60
C GLU A 378 -8.83 -36.66 22.00
N TRP A 379 -7.65 -36.57 21.39
CA TRP A 379 -6.91 -37.71 20.87
C TRP A 379 -6.54 -38.69 21.97
N ASN A 380 -6.00 -38.19 23.09
CA ASN A 380 -5.73 -38.99 24.29
C ASN A 380 -7.02 -39.62 24.81
N HIS A 381 -8.11 -38.87 24.88
CA HIS A 381 -9.39 -39.41 25.34
C HIS A 381 -10.02 -40.39 24.34
N LYS A 382 -9.75 -40.32 23.03
CA LYS A 382 -10.38 -41.20 22.03
C LYS A 382 -9.56 -42.45 21.74
N HIS A 383 -8.23 -42.36 21.77
CA HIS A 383 -7.33 -43.46 21.48
C HIS A 383 -6.73 -44.10 22.74
N PHE A 384 -6.59 -43.34 23.83
CA PHE A 384 -6.00 -43.78 25.10
C PHE A 384 -7.03 -43.73 26.25
N SER A 385 -8.34 -43.80 25.96
CA SER A 385 -9.43 -43.84 26.95
C SER A 385 -9.43 -45.11 27.81
N SER A 386 -8.83 -46.18 27.32
CA SER A 386 -8.72 -47.46 28.03
C SER A 386 -7.25 -47.74 28.35
N PRO A 387 -6.91 -48.07 29.60
CA PRO A 387 -5.55 -48.51 29.96
C PRO A 387 -5.04 -49.64 29.06
N TRP A 388 -5.95 -50.49 28.57
CA TRP A 388 -5.66 -51.64 27.72
C TRP A 388 -5.21 -51.29 26.30
N THR A 389 -5.68 -50.19 25.70
CA THR A 389 -5.19 -49.76 24.36
C THR A 389 -3.76 -49.25 24.42
N ILE A 390 -3.37 -48.62 25.54
CA ILE A 390 -1.99 -48.20 25.79
C ILE A 390 -1.08 -49.42 25.88
N SER A 391 -1.47 -50.43 26.68
CA SER A 391 -0.73 -51.68 26.82
C SER A 391 -0.66 -52.46 25.50
N ALA A 392 -1.72 -52.49 24.70
CA ALA A 392 -1.73 -53.16 23.40
C ALA A 392 -0.82 -52.47 22.37
N PHE A 393 -0.81 -51.13 22.35
CA PHE A 393 0.08 -50.35 21.48
C PHE A 393 1.56 -50.55 21.86
N LEU A 394 1.88 -50.51 23.16
CA LEU A 394 3.22 -50.80 23.66
C LEU A 394 3.66 -52.24 23.36
N ALA A 395 2.75 -53.22 23.51
CA ALA A 395 3.01 -54.61 23.16
C ALA A 395 3.27 -54.79 21.66
N ALA A 396 2.55 -54.07 20.79
CA ALA A 396 2.76 -54.10 19.34
C ALA A 396 4.12 -53.50 18.95
N ILE A 397 4.53 -52.39 19.57
CA ILE A 397 5.88 -51.81 19.38
C ILE A 397 6.95 -52.78 19.86
N LEU A 398 6.76 -53.42 21.02
CA LEU A 398 7.70 -54.40 21.56
C LEU A 398 7.81 -55.62 20.63
N ALA A 399 6.69 -56.11 20.10
CA ALA A 399 6.67 -57.21 19.13
C ALA A 399 7.37 -56.84 17.81
N LEU A 400 7.20 -55.60 17.32
CA LEU A 400 7.92 -55.09 16.16
C LEU A 400 9.43 -54.99 16.43
N ALA A 401 9.84 -54.51 17.60
CA ALA A 401 11.24 -54.48 17.98
C ALA A 401 11.84 -55.89 18.08
N LEU A 402 11.11 -56.83 18.70
CA LEU A 402 11.53 -58.23 18.79
C LEU A 402 11.62 -58.90 17.42
N THR A 403 10.69 -58.62 16.50
CA THR A 403 10.76 -59.15 15.14
C THR A 403 11.92 -58.53 14.35
N MET A 404 12.25 -57.26 14.54
CA MET A 404 13.46 -56.66 13.97
C MET A 404 14.73 -57.31 14.53
N VAL A 405 14.81 -57.54 15.85
CA VAL A 405 15.93 -58.22 16.51
C VAL A 405 16.05 -59.68 16.03
N GLN A 406 14.94 -60.40 15.94
CA GLN A 406 14.90 -61.77 15.43
C GLN A 406 15.32 -61.84 13.96
N THR A 407 14.88 -60.89 13.14
CA THR A 407 15.29 -60.77 11.73
C THR A 407 16.78 -60.46 11.62
N TYR A 408 17.29 -59.57 12.46
CA TYR A 408 18.72 -59.23 12.52
C TYR A 408 19.59 -60.44 12.89
N PHE A 409 19.23 -61.19 13.93
CA PHE A 409 19.96 -62.40 14.33
C PHE A 409 19.80 -63.56 13.33
N SER A 410 18.69 -63.63 12.60
CA SER A 410 18.50 -64.61 11.52
C SER A 410 19.35 -64.29 10.29
N PHE A 411 19.63 -63.00 10.05
CA PHE A 411 20.45 -62.54 8.91
C PHE A 411 21.96 -62.53 9.21
N PHE A 412 22.34 -62.38 10.48
CA PHE A 412 23.73 -62.46 10.95
C PHE A 412 23.89 -63.54 12.04
N PRO A 413 23.81 -64.85 11.69
CA PRO A 413 24.13 -65.89 12.64
C PRO A 413 25.62 -65.78 13.03
N ARG A 414 25.91 -65.63 14.32
CA ARG A 414 27.29 -65.73 14.83
C ARG A 414 27.78 -67.16 14.60
N SER A 415 28.73 -67.31 13.68
CA SER A 415 29.58 -68.49 13.45
C SER A 415 30.39 -68.85 14.69
#